data_AF-A0A958B4S7-F1
#
_entry.id   AF-A0A958B4S7-F1
#
_cell.length_a   1.000
_cell.length_b   1.000
_cell.length_c   1.000
_cell.angle_alpha   90.00
_cell.angle_beta   90.00
_cell.angle_gamma   90.00
#
_symmetry.space_group_name_H-M   'P 1'
#
loop_
_entity.id
_entity.type
_entity.pdbx_description
1 polymer ?
#
loop_
_entity_poly.entity_id
_entity_poly.type
_entity_poly.pdbx_seq_one_letter_code
_entity_poly.pdbx_strand_id
1 'polypeptide(L)'
;MSGSNGAFDWQYVRWERGAPTPVDGVVIHEEQVRIHVNGVELVAFMCTPKDLDQLALGFLRSEGIIQDIADVRLIHTCPSETCVEVWLRDAAPVLPQRVIVTSGCGGGVTFDDLSQRVPPVESAVTITARQVNDSMRQLMDVATLYRLTRGVHTSALSDGQRIIAQAEDVGRHNTIDKLWGYCLQQGIATADRILLATGRISSEMLNKAAKMRIPVVASRTSPTSLSVQLAREWNITLIGYARGENFNVYAAGDRIRPTGSLDKR
;
A
#
# COMPACT_ATOMS: atom_id res chain seq x y z
N MET A 1 9.27 14.51 -23.01
CA MET A 1 8.30 13.40 -23.04
C MET A 1 7.11 13.85 -22.22
N SER A 2 5.95 14.08 -22.81
CA SER A 2 4.75 14.52 -22.07
C SER A 2 4.12 13.29 -21.41
N GLY A 3 4.50 12.99 -20.17
CA GLY A 3 3.88 11.93 -19.39
C GLY A 3 2.54 12.42 -18.84
N SER A 4 1.46 11.74 -19.19
CA SER A 4 0.16 11.98 -18.57
C SER A 4 -0.04 10.98 -17.43
N ASN A 5 -0.39 11.47 -16.24
CA ASN A 5 -0.96 10.67 -15.14
C ASN A 5 -0.13 9.44 -14.69
N GLY A 6 1.20 9.54 -14.67
CA GLY A 6 2.09 8.49 -14.17
C GLY A 6 2.56 7.46 -15.21
N ALA A 7 2.25 7.62 -16.50
CA ALA A 7 2.74 6.76 -17.58
C ALA A 7 3.27 7.59 -18.76
N PHE A 8 4.12 6.97 -19.58
CA PHE A 8 4.64 7.55 -20.83
C PHE A 8 4.23 6.71 -22.03
N ASP A 9 3.89 7.39 -23.13
CA ASP A 9 3.79 6.75 -24.43
C ASP A 9 5.16 6.19 -24.84
N TRP A 10 5.16 4.96 -25.33
CA TRP A 10 6.38 4.25 -25.69
C TRP A 10 6.15 3.32 -26.87
N GLN A 11 7.17 3.21 -27.73
CA GLN A 11 7.18 2.25 -28.81
C GLN A 11 8.00 1.01 -28.41
N TYR A 12 7.40 -0.16 -28.52
CA TYR A 12 8.09 -1.43 -28.28
C TYR A 12 7.70 -2.48 -29.31
N VAL A 13 8.49 -3.54 -29.40
CA VAL A 13 8.26 -4.65 -30.33
C VAL A 13 7.64 -5.82 -29.57
N ARG A 14 6.43 -6.22 -29.98
CA ARG A 14 5.79 -7.42 -29.48
C ARG A 14 6.14 -8.62 -30.36
N TRP A 15 6.57 -9.72 -29.74
CA TRP A 15 6.77 -10.99 -30.43
C TRP A 15 5.58 -11.92 -30.18
N GLU A 16 4.81 -12.23 -31.23
CA GLU A 16 3.70 -13.19 -31.18
C GLU A 16 3.96 -14.31 -32.18
N ARG A 17 3.93 -15.57 -31.71
CA ARG A 17 4.20 -16.77 -32.54
C ARG A 17 5.52 -16.68 -33.34
N GLY A 18 6.53 -16.02 -32.77
CA GLY A 18 7.85 -15.85 -33.39
C GLY A 18 7.97 -14.69 -34.38
N ALA A 19 6.94 -13.86 -34.56
CA ALA A 19 6.96 -12.69 -35.44
C ALA A 19 6.97 -11.37 -34.64
N PRO A 20 7.86 -10.41 -34.96
CA PRO A 20 7.88 -9.09 -34.34
C PRO A 20 6.82 -8.17 -34.95
N THR A 21 6.09 -7.43 -34.11
CA THR A 21 5.15 -6.37 -34.51
C THR A 21 5.42 -5.13 -33.67
N PRO A 22 5.66 -3.95 -34.27
CA PRO A 22 5.73 -2.69 -33.54
C PRO A 22 4.40 -2.38 -32.84
N VAL A 23 4.47 -1.88 -31.61
CA VAL A 23 3.31 -1.50 -30.80
C VAL A 23 3.57 -0.12 -30.21
N ASP A 24 2.63 0.79 -30.45
CA ASP A 24 2.47 2.01 -29.67
C ASP A 24 1.72 1.65 -28.39
N GLY A 25 2.40 1.75 -27.26
CA GLY A 25 1.81 1.44 -25.96
C GLY A 25 2.30 2.42 -24.90
N VAL A 26 2.23 1.99 -23.66
CA VAL A 26 2.59 2.82 -22.51
C VAL A 26 3.50 2.06 -21.55
N VAL A 27 4.42 2.79 -20.93
CA VAL A 27 5.27 2.29 -19.85
C VAL A 27 5.03 3.11 -18.60
N ILE A 28 5.16 2.47 -17.44
CA ILE A 28 5.03 3.15 -16.17
C ILE A 28 6.18 4.13 -15.95
N HIS A 29 5.88 5.32 -15.40
CA HIS A 29 6.91 6.23 -14.94
C HIS A 29 7.44 5.77 -13.58
N GLU A 30 8.74 5.53 -13.51
CA GLU A 30 9.49 5.30 -12.29
C GLU A 30 10.55 6.40 -12.16
N GLU A 31 10.58 7.08 -11.02
CA GLU A 31 11.47 8.21 -10.75
C GLU A 31 11.98 8.13 -9.31
N GLN A 32 13.19 8.65 -9.08
CA GLN A 32 13.73 8.79 -7.74
C GLN A 32 13.18 10.06 -7.08
N VAL A 33 12.40 9.90 -6.02
CA VAL A 33 11.79 11.01 -5.27
C VAL A 33 12.37 11.08 -3.86
N ARG A 34 12.83 12.28 -3.48
CA ARG A 34 13.39 12.56 -2.15
C ARG A 34 12.39 13.24 -1.23
N ILE A 35 12.31 12.80 0.01
CA ILE A 35 11.53 13.49 1.05
C ILE A 35 12.49 14.26 1.95
N HIS A 36 12.22 15.54 2.12
CA HIS A 36 12.90 16.41 3.06
C HIS A 36 11.97 16.77 4.20
N VAL A 37 12.46 16.70 5.44
CA VAL A 37 11.74 17.14 6.63
C VAL A 37 12.51 18.28 7.29
N ASN A 38 11.87 19.44 7.43
CA ASN A 38 12.48 20.67 7.99
C ASN A 38 13.83 21.01 7.34
N GLY A 39 13.94 20.85 6.01
CA GLY A 39 15.15 21.14 5.24
C GLY A 39 16.23 20.06 5.26
N VAL A 40 16.01 18.92 5.93
CA VAL A 40 16.93 17.78 5.96
C VAL A 40 16.40 16.64 5.09
N GLU A 41 17.23 16.11 4.18
CA GLU A 41 16.88 14.91 3.40
C GLU A 41 16.72 13.71 4.34
N LEU A 42 15.54 13.09 4.33
CA LEU A 42 15.21 11.96 5.20
C LEU A 42 15.38 10.62 4.47
N VAL A 43 14.88 10.52 3.24
CA VAL A 43 14.81 9.27 2.48
C VAL A 43 14.61 9.55 0.98
N ALA A 44 15.02 8.60 0.14
CA ALA A 44 14.72 8.57 -1.29
C ALA A 44 13.98 7.27 -1.65
N PHE A 45 12.98 7.37 -2.52
CA PHE A 45 12.20 6.25 -3.04
C PHE A 45 12.37 6.14 -4.55
N MET A 46 12.40 4.91 -5.06
CA MET A 46 11.96 4.65 -6.43
C MET A 46 10.44 4.50 -6.41
N CYS A 47 9.72 5.40 -7.09
CA CYS A 47 8.27 5.42 -7.06
C CYS A 47 7.67 5.99 -8.35
N THR A 48 6.36 5.89 -8.49
CA THR A 48 5.65 6.62 -9.53
C THR A 48 5.43 8.06 -9.05
N PRO A 49 5.90 9.10 -9.79
CA PRO A 49 5.78 10.50 -9.40
C PRO A 49 4.35 11.01 -9.56
N LYS A 50 3.47 10.52 -8.69
CA LYS A 50 2.05 10.83 -8.60
C LYS A 50 1.63 10.71 -7.14
N ASP A 51 0.80 11.63 -6.66
CA ASP A 51 0.32 11.64 -5.28
C ASP A 51 1.48 11.61 -4.26
N LEU A 52 2.52 12.40 -4.55
CA LEU A 52 3.79 12.39 -3.81
C LEU A 52 3.67 13.00 -2.41
N ASP A 53 2.77 13.97 -2.24
CA ASP A 53 2.37 14.50 -0.95
C ASP A 53 1.77 13.39 -0.06
N GLN A 54 0.92 12.53 -0.62
CA GLN A 54 0.35 11.38 0.08
C GLN A 54 1.42 10.34 0.42
N LEU A 55 2.35 10.06 -0.50
CA LEU A 55 3.50 9.18 -0.21
C LEU A 55 4.27 9.70 1.01
N ALA A 56 4.56 11.00 1.05
CA ALA A 56 5.31 11.58 2.14
C ALA A 56 4.55 11.56 3.47
N LEU A 57 3.28 11.96 3.48
CA LEU A 57 2.47 11.94 4.69
C LEU A 57 2.31 10.53 5.26
N GLY A 58 2.03 9.56 4.40
CA GLY A 58 1.87 8.17 4.83
C GLY A 58 3.16 7.56 5.35
N PHE A 59 4.29 7.83 4.70
CA PHE A 59 5.59 7.37 5.16
C PHE A 59 5.95 7.98 6.52
N LEU A 60 5.85 9.31 6.68
CA LEU A 60 6.13 9.97 7.95
C LEU A 60 5.22 9.43 9.07
N ARG A 61 3.95 9.14 8.76
CA ARG A 61 3.03 8.53 9.71
C ARG A 61 3.42 7.09 10.03
N SER A 62 3.78 6.29 9.02
CA SER A 62 4.15 4.88 9.23
C SER A 62 5.41 4.73 10.06
N GLU A 63 6.34 5.68 9.93
CA GLU A 63 7.58 5.74 10.69
C GLU A 63 7.43 6.46 12.04
N GLY A 64 6.22 6.95 12.37
CA GLY A 64 5.94 7.60 13.65
C GLY A 64 6.52 9.01 13.81
N ILE A 65 7.02 9.60 12.73
CA ILE A 65 7.56 10.98 12.69
C ILE A 65 6.43 11.99 12.87
N ILE A 66 5.23 11.68 12.38
CA ILE A 66 4.00 12.43 12.65
C ILE A 66 2.92 11.53 13.25
N GLN A 67 2.06 12.12 14.07
CA GLN A 67 0.86 11.50 14.62
C GLN A 67 -0.39 11.80 13.79
N ASP A 68 -0.53 13.03 13.31
CA ASP A 68 -1.65 13.44 12.48
C ASP A 68 -1.26 14.54 11.48
N ILE A 69 -2.23 15.00 10.69
CA ILE A 69 -2.03 16.06 9.70
C ILE A 69 -1.76 17.43 10.36
N ALA A 70 -2.17 17.62 11.62
CA ALA A 70 -1.97 18.86 12.34
C ALA A 70 -0.49 19.07 12.71
N ASP A 71 0.31 18.01 12.81
CA ASP A 71 1.77 18.10 12.97
C ASP A 71 2.47 18.76 11.78
N VAL A 72 1.83 18.77 10.60
CA VAL A 72 2.39 19.33 9.37
C VAL A 72 2.01 20.81 9.26
N ARG A 73 3.02 21.68 9.15
CA ARG A 73 2.84 23.11 8.88
C ARG A 73 2.66 23.39 7.40
N LEU A 74 3.48 22.76 6.56
CA LEU A 74 3.47 22.93 5.11
C LEU A 74 3.97 21.64 4.45
N ILE A 75 3.37 21.28 3.33
CA ILE A 75 3.86 20.22 2.44
C ILE A 75 3.86 20.75 1.01
N HIS A 76 4.94 20.52 0.28
CA HIS A 76 5.09 20.97 -1.09
C HIS A 76 5.81 19.93 -1.93
N THR A 77 5.21 19.57 -3.07
CA THR A 77 5.88 18.77 -4.10
C THR A 77 6.58 19.71 -5.07
N CYS A 78 7.88 19.49 -5.27
CA CYS A 78 8.69 20.27 -6.18
C CYS A 78 8.12 20.21 -7.61
N PRO A 79 8.20 21.28 -8.42
CA PRO A 79 7.68 21.28 -9.79
C PRO A 79 8.28 20.21 -10.71
N SER A 80 9.47 19.69 -10.37
CA SER A 80 10.12 18.58 -11.07
C SER A 80 9.55 17.19 -10.70
N GLU A 81 8.67 17.10 -9.70
CA GLU A 81 8.13 15.86 -9.14
C GLU A 81 9.20 14.88 -8.62
N THR A 82 10.40 15.39 -8.32
CA THR A 82 11.55 14.61 -7.80
C THR A 82 11.85 14.87 -6.33
N CYS A 83 11.11 15.77 -5.69
CA CYS A 83 11.17 15.98 -4.25
C CYS A 83 9.85 16.41 -3.63
N VAL A 84 9.72 16.09 -2.35
CA VAL A 84 8.68 16.58 -1.46
C VAL A 84 9.34 17.23 -0.25
N GLU A 85 8.98 18.48 0.01
CA GLU A 85 9.36 19.20 1.22
C GLU A 85 8.23 19.15 2.23
N VAL A 86 8.53 18.66 3.42
CA VAL A 86 7.61 18.65 4.56
C VAL A 86 8.18 19.51 5.67
N TRP A 87 7.44 20.53 6.06
CA TRP A 87 7.74 21.37 7.21
C TRP A 87 6.80 20.98 8.34
N LEU A 88 7.34 20.45 9.42
CA LEU A 88 6.60 20.11 10.63
C LEU A 88 6.46 21.35 11.52
N ARG A 89 5.48 21.31 12.42
CA ARG A 89 5.31 22.34 13.45
C ARG A 89 6.39 22.26 14.52
N ASP A 90 6.82 21.05 14.86
CA ASP A 90 8.03 20.85 15.63
C ASP A 90 9.24 21.23 14.78
N ALA A 91 10.04 22.19 15.26
CA ALA A 91 11.22 22.68 14.57
C ALA A 91 12.41 21.72 14.69
N ALA A 92 12.43 20.82 15.69
CA ALA A 92 13.53 19.90 15.95
C ALA A 92 13.03 18.46 16.16
N PRO A 93 12.34 17.86 15.16
CA PRO A 93 11.84 16.51 15.27
C PRO A 93 13.02 15.53 15.42
N VAL A 94 12.87 14.52 16.27
CA VAL A 94 13.84 13.43 16.36
C VAL A 94 13.68 12.55 15.12
N LEU A 95 14.55 12.77 14.13
CA LEU A 95 14.57 11.95 12.92
C LEU A 95 15.36 10.66 13.16
N PRO A 96 14.86 9.52 12.68
CA PRO A 96 15.57 8.26 12.79
C PRO A 96 16.89 8.28 12.00
N GLN A 97 17.95 7.72 12.59
CA GLN A 97 19.28 7.70 11.98
C GLN A 97 19.62 6.39 11.25
N ARG A 98 18.82 5.33 11.42
CA ARG A 98 19.11 3.99 10.89
C ARG A 98 18.09 3.56 9.85
N VAL A 99 18.48 3.62 8.59
CA VAL A 99 17.69 3.12 7.45
C VAL A 99 17.81 1.60 7.37
N ILE A 100 16.69 0.88 7.40
CA ILE A 100 16.61 -0.56 7.10
C ILE A 100 16.03 -0.73 5.70
N VAL A 101 16.79 -1.36 4.80
CA VAL A 101 16.35 -1.68 3.43
C VAL A 101 15.68 -3.06 3.43
N THR A 102 14.46 -3.13 2.92
CA THR A 102 13.63 -4.34 2.94
C THR A 102 13.69 -5.11 1.63
N SER A 103 13.37 -6.41 1.66
CA SER A 103 13.61 -7.37 0.58
C SER A 103 12.71 -7.24 -0.67
N GLY A 104 12.06 -6.09 -0.88
CA GLY A 104 11.30 -5.84 -2.12
C GLY A 104 12.18 -5.60 -3.33
N CYS A 105 11.64 -5.84 -4.54
CA CYS A 105 12.34 -5.61 -5.81
C CYS A 105 12.80 -4.16 -6.03
N GLY A 106 12.32 -3.19 -5.22
CA GLY A 106 12.81 -1.81 -5.19
C GLY A 106 13.39 -1.36 -3.84
N GLY A 107 13.59 -2.29 -2.88
CA GLY A 107 14.08 -1.94 -1.53
C GLY A 107 13.10 -1.05 -0.77
N GLY A 108 12.11 -1.61 -0.06
CA GLY A 108 11.31 -0.77 0.85
C GLY A 108 12.23 -0.16 1.91
N VAL A 109 11.88 1.00 2.44
CA VAL A 109 12.66 1.64 3.50
C VAL A 109 11.78 1.72 4.73
N THR A 110 12.33 1.29 5.86
CA THR A 110 11.73 1.56 7.17
C THR A 110 12.85 1.89 8.15
N PHE A 111 12.53 2.68 9.16
CA PHE A 111 13.38 2.93 10.30
C PHE A 111 12.97 2.08 11.52
N ASP A 112 11.86 1.37 11.40
CA ASP A 112 11.26 0.61 12.48
C ASP A 112 11.92 -0.77 12.65
N ASP A 113 12.19 -1.11 13.91
CA ASP A 113 12.69 -2.43 14.26
C ASP A 113 11.50 -3.36 14.49
N LEU A 114 11.27 -4.26 13.52
CA LEU A 114 10.19 -5.25 13.57
C LEU A 114 10.27 -6.23 14.75
N SER A 115 11.36 -6.21 15.55
CA SER A 115 11.42 -6.92 16.83
C SER A 115 10.66 -6.21 17.97
N GLN A 116 10.29 -4.94 17.79
CA GLN A 116 9.45 -4.24 18.75
C GLN A 116 8.02 -4.77 18.71
N ARG A 117 7.46 -5.02 19.90
CA ARG A 117 6.11 -5.57 20.04
C ARG A 117 5.06 -4.51 19.73
N VAL A 118 4.33 -4.71 18.63
CA VAL A 118 3.07 -4.01 18.36
C VAL A 118 1.95 -4.71 19.15
N PRO A 119 1.09 -3.97 19.89
CA PRO A 119 -0.03 -4.59 20.59
C PRO A 119 -1.00 -5.24 19.59
N PRO A 120 -1.67 -6.36 19.94
CA PRO A 120 -2.65 -6.99 19.07
C PRO A 120 -3.77 -6.03 18.65
N VAL A 121 -4.21 -6.14 17.39
CA VAL A 121 -5.31 -5.36 16.85
C VAL A 121 -6.64 -5.91 17.37
N GLU A 122 -7.23 -5.17 18.30
CA GLU A 122 -8.58 -5.42 18.79
C GLU A 122 -9.62 -4.82 17.83
N SER A 123 -10.55 -5.65 17.36
CA SER A 123 -11.61 -5.23 16.46
C SER A 123 -12.73 -6.27 16.43
N ALA A 124 -13.97 -5.80 16.43
CA ALA A 124 -15.17 -6.63 16.27
C ALA A 124 -15.54 -6.87 14.78
N VAL A 125 -14.77 -6.33 13.84
CA VAL A 125 -15.05 -6.49 12.40
C VAL A 125 -15.05 -7.97 12.03
N THR A 126 -16.10 -8.37 11.34
CA THR A 126 -16.19 -9.66 10.66
C THR A 126 -16.54 -9.46 9.20
N ILE A 127 -16.04 -10.31 8.32
CA ILE A 127 -16.29 -10.24 6.89
C ILE A 127 -16.70 -11.62 6.36
N THR A 128 -17.68 -11.66 5.47
CA THR A 128 -18.07 -12.92 4.82
C THR A 128 -17.08 -13.32 3.73
N ALA A 129 -16.98 -14.61 3.41
CA ALA A 129 -16.17 -15.09 2.29
C ALA A 129 -16.53 -14.39 0.97
N ARG A 130 -17.82 -14.16 0.71
CA ARG A 130 -18.30 -13.40 -0.45
C ARG A 130 -17.75 -11.97 -0.48
N GLN A 131 -17.80 -11.25 0.65
CA GLN A 131 -17.30 -9.89 0.73
C GLN A 131 -15.80 -9.80 0.49
N VAL A 132 -15.01 -10.80 0.91
CA VAL A 132 -13.57 -10.87 0.57
C VAL A 132 -13.39 -10.93 -0.95
N ASN A 133 -14.10 -11.84 -1.62
CA ASN A 133 -14.04 -12.00 -3.07
C ASN A 133 -14.50 -10.72 -3.80
N ASP A 134 -15.62 -10.13 -3.37
CA ASP A 134 -16.17 -8.90 -3.94
C ASP A 134 -15.20 -7.72 -3.79
N SER A 135 -14.61 -7.57 -2.61
CA SER A 135 -13.60 -6.53 -2.34
C SER A 135 -12.38 -6.67 -3.25
N MET A 136 -11.90 -7.90 -3.45
CA MET A 136 -10.77 -8.16 -4.36
C MET A 136 -11.11 -7.95 -5.83
N ARG A 137 -12.37 -8.16 -6.25
CA ARG A 137 -12.83 -7.77 -7.59
C ARG A 137 -12.85 -6.25 -7.74
N GLN A 138 -13.46 -5.55 -6.79
CA GLN A 138 -13.54 -4.08 -6.81
C GLN A 138 -12.14 -3.43 -6.81
N LEU A 139 -11.16 -3.98 -6.08
CA LEU A 139 -9.77 -3.54 -6.14
C LEU A 139 -9.25 -3.50 -7.59
N MET A 140 -9.55 -4.55 -8.38
CA MET A 140 -9.12 -4.62 -9.78
C MET A 140 -9.89 -3.66 -10.69
N ASP A 141 -11.14 -3.37 -10.35
CA ASP A 141 -12.00 -2.44 -11.09
C ASP A 141 -11.62 -0.97 -10.86
N VAL A 142 -10.99 -0.63 -9.72
CA VAL A 142 -10.51 0.74 -9.44
C VAL A 142 -9.05 0.99 -9.84
N ALA A 143 -8.24 -0.07 -9.97
CA ALA A 143 -6.80 0.00 -10.30
C ALA A 143 -6.53 0.48 -11.75
N THR A 144 -6.54 1.80 -11.95
CA THR A 144 -6.56 2.43 -13.27
C THR A 144 -5.19 2.38 -13.93
N LEU A 145 -4.15 2.76 -13.20
CA LEU A 145 -2.77 2.73 -13.68
C LEU A 145 -2.28 1.29 -13.88
N TYR A 146 -2.73 0.36 -13.05
CA TYR A 146 -2.51 -1.07 -13.23
C TYR A 146 -3.11 -1.58 -14.53
N ARG A 147 -4.36 -1.25 -14.84
CA ARG A 147 -4.98 -1.69 -16.11
C ARG A 147 -4.28 -1.11 -17.33
N LEU A 148 -3.78 0.12 -17.20
CA LEU A 148 -3.06 0.83 -18.26
C LEU A 148 -1.68 0.23 -18.52
N THR A 149 -0.85 0.07 -17.48
CA THR A 149 0.58 -0.26 -17.63
C THR A 149 0.93 -1.70 -17.26
N ARG A 150 0.12 -2.35 -16.40
CA ARG A 150 0.40 -3.64 -15.75
C ARG A 150 1.72 -3.69 -14.96
N GLY A 151 2.39 -2.55 -14.77
CA GLY A 151 3.71 -2.43 -14.14
C GLY A 151 3.67 -1.89 -12.71
N VAL A 152 2.49 -1.77 -12.11
CA VAL A 152 2.32 -1.21 -10.76
C VAL A 152 1.67 -2.18 -9.78
N HIS A 153 1.76 -1.84 -8.52
CA HIS A 153 0.96 -2.37 -7.44
C HIS A 153 -0.22 -1.43 -7.12
N THR A 154 -1.22 -1.99 -6.43
CA THR A 154 -2.38 -1.25 -5.94
C THR A 154 -2.69 -1.73 -4.52
N SER A 155 -2.94 -0.78 -3.64
CA SER A 155 -3.53 -1.04 -2.32
C SER A 155 -4.82 -0.25 -2.16
N ALA A 156 -5.77 -0.80 -1.44
CA ALA A 156 -7.06 -0.15 -1.19
C ALA A 156 -7.57 -0.42 0.23
N LEU A 157 -8.34 0.55 0.74
CA LEU A 157 -9.07 0.45 1.99
C LEU A 157 -10.53 0.15 1.69
N SER A 158 -11.12 -0.82 2.38
CA SER A 158 -12.53 -1.21 2.21
C SER A 158 -13.26 -1.29 3.55
N ASP A 159 -14.57 -0.98 3.53
CA ASP A 159 -15.50 -1.27 4.62
C ASP A 159 -16.14 -2.67 4.52
N GLY A 160 -15.72 -3.49 3.55
CA GLY A 160 -16.29 -4.80 3.26
C GLY A 160 -17.53 -4.76 2.36
N GLN A 161 -17.98 -3.58 1.92
CA GLN A 161 -19.03 -3.40 0.91
C GLN A 161 -18.49 -2.68 -0.32
N ARG A 162 -17.65 -1.65 -0.12
CA ARG A 162 -17.06 -0.83 -1.18
C ARG A 162 -15.60 -0.49 -0.88
N ILE A 163 -14.90 -0.01 -1.92
CA ILE A 163 -13.60 0.65 -1.76
C ILE A 163 -13.81 2.09 -1.29
N ILE A 164 -13.13 2.47 -0.20
CA ILE A 164 -13.15 3.82 0.37
C ILE A 164 -12.02 4.68 -0.21
N ALA A 165 -10.84 4.09 -0.35
CA ALA A 165 -9.64 4.76 -0.83
C ALA A 165 -8.75 3.74 -1.56
N GLN A 166 -7.96 4.22 -2.51
CA GLN A 166 -7.01 3.39 -3.26
C GLN A 166 -5.76 4.19 -3.64
N ALA A 167 -4.65 3.50 -3.81
CA ALA A 167 -3.40 4.09 -4.26
C ALA A 167 -2.59 3.10 -5.12
N GLU A 168 -1.85 3.64 -6.09
CA GLU A 168 -1.07 2.89 -7.07
C GLU A 168 0.39 3.40 -7.11
N ASP A 169 1.33 2.46 -7.28
CA ASP A 169 2.77 2.76 -7.37
C ASP A 169 3.56 1.55 -7.88
N VAL A 170 4.72 1.77 -8.50
CA VAL A 170 5.67 0.68 -8.83
C VAL A 170 6.11 -0.11 -7.59
N GLY A 171 6.24 0.55 -6.44
CA GLY A 171 6.59 -0.02 -5.16
C GLY A 171 5.36 -0.40 -4.33
N ARG A 172 5.21 -1.69 -3.98
CA ARG A 172 4.09 -2.13 -3.12
C ARG A 172 4.05 -1.42 -1.75
N HIS A 173 5.19 -1.08 -1.17
CA HIS A 173 5.25 -0.38 0.12
C HIS A 173 4.69 1.05 -0.02
N ASN A 174 5.14 1.75 -1.07
CA ASN A 174 4.66 3.07 -1.46
C ASN A 174 3.14 3.10 -1.65
N THR A 175 2.51 2.02 -2.13
CA THR A 175 1.03 1.98 -2.25
C THR A 175 0.32 2.10 -0.90
N ILE A 176 0.84 1.50 0.17
CA ILE A 176 0.24 1.65 1.50
C ILE A 176 0.53 3.03 2.08
N ASP A 177 1.74 3.55 1.87
CA ASP A 177 2.09 4.89 2.33
C ASP A 177 1.21 5.93 1.64
N LYS A 178 1.10 5.91 0.31
CA LYS A 178 0.15 6.79 -0.41
C LYS A 178 -1.29 6.61 0.08
N LEU A 179 -1.75 5.37 0.27
CA LEU A 179 -3.10 5.11 0.78
C LEU A 179 -3.31 5.74 2.17
N TRP A 180 -2.34 5.60 3.07
CA TRP A 180 -2.44 6.16 4.41
C TRP A 180 -2.34 7.69 4.40
N GLY A 181 -1.44 8.26 3.60
CA GLY A 181 -1.34 9.70 3.39
C GLY A 181 -2.63 10.30 2.87
N TYR A 182 -3.28 9.66 1.88
CA TYR A 182 -4.61 10.04 1.42
C TYR A 182 -5.63 10.01 2.57
N CYS A 183 -5.65 8.92 3.35
CA CYS A 183 -6.58 8.82 4.48
C CYS A 183 -6.35 9.92 5.52
N LEU A 184 -5.10 10.30 5.81
CA LEU A 184 -4.77 11.40 6.71
C LEU A 184 -5.28 12.74 6.17
N GLN A 185 -5.04 13.02 4.88
CA GLN A 185 -5.50 14.26 4.24
C GLN A 185 -7.03 14.37 4.26
N GLN A 186 -7.73 13.26 4.05
CA GLN A 186 -9.20 13.23 3.98
C GLN A 186 -9.89 13.00 5.34
N GLY A 187 -9.14 12.81 6.42
CA GLY A 187 -9.70 12.47 7.73
C GLY A 187 -10.42 11.11 7.76
N ILE A 188 -10.00 10.16 6.91
CA ILE A 188 -10.58 8.82 6.81
C ILE A 188 -9.92 7.92 7.87
N ALA A 189 -10.74 7.37 8.77
CA ALA A 189 -10.28 6.38 9.74
C ALA A 189 -9.95 5.04 9.06
N THR A 190 -8.75 4.53 9.34
CA THR A 190 -8.27 3.23 8.83
C THR A 190 -8.59 2.07 9.78
N ALA A 191 -8.86 2.37 11.06
CA ALA A 191 -9.27 1.38 12.03
C ALA A 191 -10.58 0.70 11.61
N ASP A 192 -10.71 -0.60 11.92
CA ASP A 192 -11.91 -1.38 11.59
C ASP A 192 -12.23 -1.40 10.09
N ARG A 193 -11.19 -1.42 9.25
CA ARG A 193 -11.30 -1.56 7.79
C ARG A 193 -10.54 -2.78 7.30
N ILE A 194 -10.67 -3.08 6.01
CA ILE A 194 -9.92 -4.12 5.34
C ILE A 194 -8.90 -3.47 4.42
N LEU A 195 -7.64 -3.92 4.53
CA LEU A 195 -6.60 -3.59 3.56
C LEU A 195 -6.58 -4.65 2.47
N LEU A 196 -6.68 -4.20 1.22
CA LEU A 196 -6.58 -5.03 0.03
C LEU A 196 -5.29 -4.67 -0.70
N ALA A 197 -4.56 -5.65 -1.20
CA ALA A 197 -3.32 -5.42 -1.94
C ALA A 197 -3.13 -6.37 -3.13
N THR A 198 -2.46 -5.89 -4.18
CA THR A 198 -2.07 -6.75 -5.32
C THR A 198 -0.72 -7.43 -5.09
N GLY A 199 0.15 -6.85 -4.25
CA GLY A 199 1.50 -7.31 -3.95
C GLY A 199 1.59 -8.31 -2.80
N ARG A 200 2.77 -8.92 -2.63
CA ARG A 200 3.08 -9.85 -1.52
C ARG A 200 3.00 -9.12 -0.18
N ILE A 201 2.45 -9.80 0.82
CA ILE A 201 2.43 -9.27 2.19
C ILE A 201 3.71 -9.69 2.89
N SER A 202 4.66 -8.76 3.00
CA SER A 202 5.86 -8.90 3.84
C SER A 202 5.55 -8.53 5.29
N SER A 203 6.50 -8.76 6.19
CA SER A 203 6.42 -8.31 7.58
C SER A 203 6.26 -6.79 7.69
N GLU A 204 6.97 -6.03 6.84
CA GLU A 204 6.84 -4.57 6.76
C GLU A 204 5.44 -4.13 6.29
N MET A 205 4.90 -4.78 5.25
CA MET A 205 3.54 -4.50 4.78
C MET A 205 2.51 -4.74 5.89
N LEU A 206 2.69 -5.82 6.64
CA LEU A 206 1.84 -6.14 7.78
C LEU A 206 2.03 -5.16 8.94
N ASN A 207 3.26 -4.70 9.21
CA ASN A 207 3.53 -3.70 10.23
C ASN A 207 2.80 -2.39 9.96
N LYS A 208 2.84 -1.91 8.70
CA LYS A 208 2.05 -0.73 8.29
C LYS A 208 0.55 -0.96 8.52
N ALA A 209 0.02 -2.12 8.16
CA ALA A 209 -1.39 -2.47 8.43
C ALA A 209 -1.72 -2.49 9.94
N ALA A 210 -0.81 -3.01 10.78
CA ALA A 210 -0.96 -3.03 12.23
C ALA A 210 -0.99 -1.60 12.82
N LYS A 211 -0.08 -0.73 12.38
CA LYS A 211 -0.06 0.69 12.78
C LYS A 211 -1.30 1.45 12.30
N MET A 212 -1.85 1.08 11.15
CA MET A 212 -3.15 1.56 10.66
C MET A 212 -4.35 1.00 11.45
N ARG A 213 -4.14 0.08 12.41
CA ARG A 213 -5.17 -0.63 13.17
C ARG A 213 -6.14 -1.43 12.30
N ILE A 214 -5.61 -2.05 11.24
CA ILE A 214 -6.39 -2.82 10.29
C ILE A 214 -6.50 -4.27 10.76
N PRO A 215 -7.72 -4.79 11.03
CA PRO A 215 -7.92 -6.16 11.49
C PRO A 215 -7.86 -7.23 10.39
N VAL A 216 -8.04 -6.85 9.12
CA VAL A 216 -8.09 -7.80 7.99
C VAL A 216 -7.22 -7.30 6.84
N VAL A 217 -6.29 -8.14 6.38
CA VAL A 217 -5.43 -7.89 5.22
C VAL A 217 -5.63 -9.00 4.20
N ALA A 218 -6.00 -8.64 2.97
CA ALA A 218 -6.18 -9.57 1.87
C ALA A 218 -5.30 -9.21 0.68
N SER A 219 -4.64 -10.21 0.09
CA SER A 219 -3.77 -10.05 -1.06
C SER A 219 -4.06 -11.03 -2.19
N ARG A 220 -3.83 -10.58 -3.43
CA ARG A 220 -3.84 -11.43 -4.63
C ARG A 220 -2.71 -12.46 -4.67
N THR A 221 -1.71 -12.38 -3.80
CA THR A 221 -0.50 -13.21 -3.84
C THR A 221 -0.08 -13.64 -2.42
N SER A 222 1.14 -14.12 -2.27
CA SER A 222 1.61 -14.79 -1.06
C SER A 222 1.94 -13.84 0.09
N PRO A 223 1.70 -14.28 1.34
CA PRO A 223 2.39 -13.76 2.51
C PRO A 223 3.79 -14.40 2.65
N THR A 224 4.68 -13.78 3.44
CA THR A 224 5.96 -14.38 3.87
C THR A 224 5.82 -15.10 5.21
N SER A 225 6.75 -16.02 5.53
CA SER A 225 6.74 -16.76 6.81
C SER A 225 6.67 -15.83 8.02
N LEU A 226 7.49 -14.78 8.06
CA LEU A 226 7.50 -13.80 9.14
C LEU A 226 6.18 -13.02 9.21
N SER A 227 5.57 -12.63 8.08
CA SER A 227 4.26 -11.95 8.09
C SER A 227 3.15 -12.86 8.65
N VAL A 228 3.21 -14.18 8.41
CA VAL A 228 2.22 -15.11 8.98
C VAL A 228 2.39 -15.22 10.50
N GLN A 229 3.62 -15.26 10.99
CA GLN A 229 3.91 -15.27 12.44
C GLN A 229 3.41 -14.00 13.12
N LEU A 230 3.79 -12.84 12.59
CA LEU A 230 3.37 -11.54 13.11
C LEU A 230 1.85 -11.35 13.05
N ALA A 231 1.19 -11.83 11.99
CA ALA A 231 -0.28 -11.72 11.88
C ALA A 231 -1.01 -12.51 12.96
N ARG A 232 -0.45 -13.64 13.43
CA ARG A 232 -0.99 -14.38 14.57
C ARG A 232 -0.77 -13.63 15.87
N GLU A 233 0.43 -13.11 16.08
CA GLU A 233 0.78 -12.36 17.29
C GLU A 233 -0.04 -11.08 17.42
N TRP A 234 -0.19 -10.34 16.33
CA TRP A 234 -0.89 -9.06 16.29
C TRP A 234 -2.39 -9.21 16.03
N ASN A 235 -2.92 -10.43 15.99
CA ASN A 235 -4.34 -10.71 15.77
C ASN A 235 -4.90 -10.06 14.48
N ILE A 236 -4.17 -10.16 13.37
CA ILE A 236 -4.58 -9.66 12.05
C ILE A 236 -4.97 -10.84 11.17
N THR A 237 -6.18 -10.82 10.62
CA THR A 237 -6.64 -11.83 9.67
C THR A 237 -5.86 -11.66 8.36
N LEU A 238 -5.01 -12.63 8.04
CA LEU A 238 -4.13 -12.57 6.86
C LEU A 238 -4.61 -13.54 5.78
N ILE A 239 -5.02 -12.98 4.65
CA ILE A 239 -5.54 -13.70 3.50
C ILE A 239 -4.59 -13.53 2.32
N GLY A 240 -4.21 -14.65 1.70
CA GLY A 240 -3.37 -14.68 0.50
C GLY A 240 -4.05 -15.40 -0.66
N TYR A 241 -3.53 -15.18 -1.86
CA TYR A 241 -4.03 -15.78 -3.11
C TYR A 241 -5.53 -15.56 -3.35
N ALA A 242 -6.08 -14.44 -2.89
CA ALA A 242 -7.49 -14.12 -3.08
C ALA A 242 -7.78 -13.75 -4.54
N ARG A 243 -8.39 -14.67 -5.28
CA ARG A 243 -8.67 -14.55 -6.73
C ARG A 243 -9.93 -15.35 -7.10
N GLY A 244 -10.82 -14.70 -7.86
CA GLY A 244 -12.09 -15.30 -8.24
C GLY A 244 -12.89 -15.61 -6.98
N GLU A 245 -13.28 -16.87 -6.80
CA GLU A 245 -14.05 -17.32 -5.64
C GLU A 245 -13.19 -18.04 -4.56
N ASN A 246 -11.86 -18.02 -4.69
CA ASN A 246 -10.95 -18.76 -3.82
C ASN A 246 -9.97 -17.82 -3.10
N PHE A 247 -9.61 -18.17 -1.86
CA PHE A 247 -8.56 -17.53 -1.07
C PHE A 247 -8.05 -18.46 0.03
N ASN A 248 -6.87 -18.19 0.56
CA ASN A 248 -6.25 -18.93 1.66
C ASN A 248 -6.13 -18.04 2.90
N VAL A 249 -6.58 -18.52 4.06
CA VAL A 249 -6.41 -17.85 5.35
C VAL A 249 -5.17 -18.40 6.05
N TYR A 250 -4.20 -17.54 6.37
CA TYR A 250 -2.92 -17.93 6.98
C TYR A 250 -2.83 -17.65 8.49
N ALA A 251 -3.60 -16.67 8.98
CA ALA A 251 -3.63 -16.24 10.38
C ALA A 251 -4.98 -15.62 10.77
N ALA A 252 -5.32 -15.71 12.06
CA ALA A 252 -6.50 -15.11 12.73
C ALA A 252 -7.80 -15.22 11.91
N GLY A 253 -8.18 -16.44 11.50
CA GLY A 253 -9.30 -16.69 10.60
C GLY A 253 -10.70 -16.48 11.20
N ASP A 254 -10.81 -16.27 12.51
CA ASP A 254 -12.09 -16.23 13.23
C ASP A 254 -13.01 -15.07 12.81
N ARG A 255 -12.45 -14.05 12.12
CA ARG A 255 -13.21 -12.93 11.54
C ARG A 255 -13.91 -13.28 10.22
N ILE A 256 -13.56 -14.41 9.60
CA ILE A 256 -14.17 -14.84 8.33
C ILE A 256 -15.45 -15.61 8.62
N ARG A 257 -16.57 -15.14 8.06
CA ARG A 257 -17.86 -15.82 8.17
C ARG A 257 -18.18 -16.57 6.88
N PRO A 258 -18.72 -17.80 6.98
CA PRO A 258 -19.31 -18.45 5.81
C PRO A 258 -20.39 -17.57 5.20
N THR A 259 -20.49 -17.57 3.88
CA THR A 259 -21.66 -17.03 3.20
C THR A 259 -22.82 -17.98 3.49
N GLY A 260 -23.80 -17.61 4.31
CA GLY A 260 -25.01 -18.43 4.49
C GLY A 260 -25.88 -18.41 3.23
N SER A 261 -26.58 -19.46 2.78
CA SER A 261 -26.51 -20.91 3.00
C SER A 261 -26.00 -21.60 1.72
N LEU A 262 -25.33 -22.75 1.87
CA LEU A 262 -25.55 -23.84 0.92
C LEU A 262 -26.99 -24.29 1.11
N ASP A 263 -27.91 -23.74 0.32
CA ASP A 263 -29.23 -24.35 0.13
C ASP A 263 -29.00 -25.69 -0.57
N LYS A 264 -28.74 -26.72 0.24
CA LYS A 264 -28.95 -28.11 -0.15
C LYS A 264 -30.46 -28.31 -0.28
N ARG A 265 -30.98 -28.27 -1.51
CA ARG A 265 -32.11 -29.11 -1.90
C ARG A 265 -31.59 -30.21 -2.80
#